data_AF-A0A2W7C0Z4-F1
#
_entry.id   AF-A0A2W7C0Z4-F1
#
_cell.length_a   1.000
_cell.length_b   1.000
_cell.length_c   1.000
_cell.angle_alpha   90.00
_cell.angle_beta   90.00
_cell.angle_gamma   90.00
#
_symmetry.space_group_name_H-M   'P 1'
#
loop_
_entity.id
_entity.type
_entity.pdbx_description
1 polymer ?
#
loop_
_entity_poly.entity_id
_entity_poly.type
_entity_poly.pdbx_seq_one_letter_code
_entity_poly.pdbx_strand_id
1 'polypeptide(L)'
;MAQAVSASITRRTLVAGLAVTVAPMAVLAVAHNAQAKQTTPEKSLYERLGGVFAIAAVVDHFSDAVVKNKIVGQRSKNSQLRKWHTKNLGRLPGLKFMRTLWVCDVSGGPFKFTATKPGTTPLGLEEAHRDLRISPAEFDEVAAELGRTLDFFKVPKPEKAEVMAAFAAHKDEVTAGYVAAKRG
;
A
#
# COMPACT_ATOMS: atom_id res chain seq x y z
N MET A 1 -17.10 15.18 -32.97
CA MET A 1 -18.48 14.89 -33.41
C MET A 1 -18.68 13.38 -33.28
N ALA A 2 -19.84 12.94 -32.78
CA ALA A 2 -20.24 11.56 -32.43
C ALA A 2 -19.69 11.06 -31.08
N GLN A 3 -20.30 11.43 -29.96
CA GLN A 3 -21.57 10.95 -29.36
C GLN A 3 -21.31 9.91 -28.26
N ALA A 4 -21.40 10.38 -27.02
CA ALA A 4 -21.48 9.57 -25.83
C ALA A 4 -22.86 8.90 -25.76
N VAL A 5 -22.88 7.58 -25.54
CA VAL A 5 -24.11 6.86 -25.23
C VAL A 5 -24.16 6.63 -23.73
N SER A 6 -24.96 7.47 -23.09
CA SER A 6 -25.39 7.34 -21.70
C SER A 6 -26.39 6.19 -21.60
N ALA A 7 -26.14 5.22 -20.72
CA ALA A 7 -27.11 4.19 -20.39
C ALA A 7 -27.39 4.24 -18.88
N SER A 8 -28.37 5.07 -18.51
CA SER A 8 -28.98 5.12 -17.20
C SER A 8 -29.87 3.88 -17.00
N ILE A 9 -29.43 2.94 -16.16
CA ILE A 9 -30.24 1.80 -15.76
C ILE A 9 -31.08 2.21 -14.54
N THR A 10 -32.26 2.78 -14.81
CA THR A 10 -33.32 2.95 -13.81
C THR A 10 -34.11 1.65 -13.75
N ARG A 11 -33.91 0.83 -12.72
CA ARG A 11 -34.85 -0.28 -12.42
C ARG A 11 -35.88 0.16 -11.39
N ARG A 12 -37.11 0.11 -11.90
CA ARG A 12 -38.39 0.46 -11.28
C ARG A 12 -38.63 -0.30 -9.98
N THR A 13 -39.18 0.45 -9.03
CA THR A 13 -39.85 0.01 -7.80
C THR A 13 -41.02 -0.92 -8.11
N LEU A 14 -41.14 -2.02 -7.36
CA LEU A 14 -42.38 -2.76 -7.21
C LEU A 14 -42.80 -2.66 -5.74
N VAL A 15 -43.92 -1.95 -5.55
CA VAL A 15 -44.71 -1.92 -4.33
C VAL A 15 -45.67 -3.10 -4.41
N ALA A 16 -45.64 -3.99 -3.44
CA ALA A 16 -46.70 -4.96 -3.21
C ALA A 16 -47.04 -4.91 -1.72
N GLY A 17 -48.18 -4.28 -1.43
CA GLY A 17 -48.74 -4.21 -0.10
C GLY A 17 -49.32 -5.57 0.32
N LEU A 18 -49.04 -5.95 1.55
CA LEU A 18 -49.81 -6.96 2.27
C LEU A 18 -50.28 -6.33 3.58
N ALA A 19 -51.57 -6.06 3.65
CA ALA A 19 -52.24 -5.58 4.86
C ALA A 19 -52.32 -6.74 5.86
N VAL A 20 -51.68 -6.58 7.01
CA VAL A 20 -51.88 -7.44 8.18
C VAL A 20 -52.55 -6.60 9.26
N THR A 21 -53.65 -7.13 9.77
CA THR A 21 -54.51 -6.57 10.81
C THR A 21 -53.76 -6.48 12.15
N VAL A 22 -53.85 -5.31 12.79
CA VAL A 22 -53.15 -4.98 14.03
C VAL A 22 -54.05 -5.31 15.23
N ALA A 23 -53.59 -6.17 16.13
CA ALA A 23 -54.15 -6.31 17.48
C ALA A 23 -53.35 -5.40 18.45
N PRO A 24 -54.00 -4.71 19.41
CA PRO A 24 -53.29 -3.80 20.30
C PRO A 24 -52.67 -4.58 21.47
N MET A 25 -51.36 -4.85 21.40
CA MET A 25 -50.59 -5.17 22.61
C MET A 25 -49.99 -3.88 23.15
N ALA A 26 -50.45 -3.48 24.34
CA ALA A 26 -49.85 -2.41 25.12
C ALA A 26 -48.45 -2.85 25.58
N VAL A 27 -47.41 -2.40 24.89
CA VAL A 27 -46.02 -2.54 25.31
C VAL A 27 -45.65 -1.28 26.09
N LEU A 28 -45.33 -1.44 27.38
CA LEU A 28 -44.71 -0.37 28.17
C LEU A 28 -43.42 0.07 27.47
N ALA A 29 -43.38 1.32 27.02
CA ALA A 29 -42.18 1.96 26.53
C ALA A 29 -41.19 2.15 27.70
N VAL A 30 -40.29 1.18 27.90
CA VAL A 30 -39.03 1.46 28.59
C VAL A 30 -38.14 2.14 27.56
N ALA A 31 -38.11 3.47 27.61
CA ALA A 31 -37.17 4.28 26.84
C ALA A 31 -35.73 3.94 27.29
N HIS A 32 -35.14 2.93 26.68
CA HIS A 32 -33.70 2.76 26.70
C HIS A 32 -33.10 3.81 25.78
N ASN A 33 -32.80 4.99 26.34
CA ASN A 33 -31.82 5.92 25.78
C ASN A 33 -30.42 5.29 25.90
N ALA A 34 -30.21 4.16 25.24
CA ALA A 34 -28.89 3.67 24.91
C ALA A 34 -28.54 4.29 23.56
N GLN A 35 -28.18 5.57 23.60
CA GLN A 35 -27.53 6.22 22.47
C GLN A 35 -26.13 5.60 22.39
N ALA A 36 -26.06 4.46 21.70
CA ALA A 36 -24.81 3.87 21.28
C ALA A 36 -24.05 4.99 20.57
N LYS A 37 -22.97 5.47 21.20
CA LYS A 37 -21.99 6.33 20.54
C LYS A 37 -21.57 5.58 19.28
N GLN A 38 -22.11 5.97 18.14
CA GLN A 38 -21.60 5.52 16.86
C GLN A 38 -20.17 6.04 16.80
N THR A 39 -19.22 5.19 17.16
CA THR A 39 -17.82 5.42 16.87
C THR A 39 -17.71 5.42 15.36
N THR A 40 -17.59 6.61 14.76
CA THR A 40 -17.23 6.72 13.35
C THR A 40 -15.99 5.85 13.15
N PRO A 41 -16.00 4.90 12.21
CA PRO A 41 -14.85 4.06 11.94
C PRO A 41 -13.62 4.95 11.75
N GLU A 42 -12.53 4.61 12.43
CA GLU A 42 -11.28 5.33 12.24
C GLU A 42 -10.86 5.21 10.77
N LYS A 43 -10.47 6.34 10.17
CA LYS A 43 -10.03 6.36 8.78
C LYS A 43 -8.84 5.42 8.60
N SER A 44 -8.84 4.67 7.51
CA SER A 44 -7.70 3.81 7.20
C SER A 44 -6.44 4.64 6.98
N LEU A 45 -5.26 4.03 7.10
CA LEU A 45 -4.00 4.71 6.77
C LEU A 45 -4.02 5.19 5.32
N TYR A 46 -4.61 4.43 4.40
CA TYR A 46 -4.79 4.83 3.00
C TYR A 46 -5.52 6.17 2.85
N GLU A 47 -6.62 6.34 3.59
CA GLU A 47 -7.39 7.59 3.57
C GLU A 47 -6.62 8.74 4.21
N ARG A 48 -5.90 8.48 5.31
CA ARG A 48 -5.07 9.49 5.99
C ARG A 48 -3.86 9.91 5.15
N LEU A 49 -3.31 9.01 4.34
CA LEU A 49 -2.24 9.28 3.37
C LEU A 49 -2.73 10.05 2.12
N GLY A 50 -4.04 10.29 1.98
CA GLY A 50 -4.61 11.01 0.84
C GLY A 50 -4.91 10.15 -0.39
N GLY A 51 -4.95 8.82 -0.22
CA GLY A 51 -5.30 7.86 -1.26
C GLY A 51 -4.24 7.68 -2.35
N VAL A 52 -4.60 6.93 -3.40
CA VAL A 52 -3.65 6.40 -4.39
C VAL A 52 -2.84 7.47 -5.12
N PHE A 53 -3.41 8.64 -5.42
CA PHE A 53 -2.67 9.70 -6.13
C PHE A 53 -1.58 10.32 -5.25
N ALA A 54 -1.86 10.56 -3.97
CA ALA A 54 -0.85 11.06 -3.02
C ALA A 54 0.23 10.00 -2.77
N ILE A 55 -0.18 8.74 -2.58
CA ILE A 55 0.74 7.60 -2.44
C ILE A 55 1.64 7.47 -3.69
N ALA A 56 1.07 7.56 -4.89
CA ALA A 56 1.82 7.45 -6.13
C ALA A 56 2.87 8.57 -6.27
N ALA A 57 2.55 9.81 -5.85
CA ALA A 57 3.51 10.91 -5.86
C ALA A 57 4.69 10.67 -4.90
N VAL A 58 4.39 10.18 -3.68
CA VAL A 58 5.42 9.78 -2.70
C VAL A 58 6.33 8.68 -3.27
N VAL A 59 5.73 7.64 -3.86
CA VAL A 59 6.45 6.49 -4.44
C VAL A 59 7.28 6.90 -5.66
N ASP A 60 6.77 7.81 -6.49
CA ASP A 60 7.47 8.34 -7.65
C ASP A 60 8.78 9.03 -7.24
N HIS A 61 8.68 9.98 -6.30
CA HIS A 61 9.83 10.68 -5.73
C HIS A 61 10.80 9.71 -5.04
N PHE A 62 10.30 8.83 -4.18
CA PHE A 62 11.11 7.86 -3.45
C PHE A 62 11.91 6.96 -4.41
N SER A 63 11.27 6.45 -5.45
CA SER A 63 11.92 5.56 -6.41
C SER A 63 13.04 6.28 -7.18
N ASP A 64 12.85 7.55 -7.54
CA ASP A 64 13.88 8.36 -8.19
C ASP A 64 15.02 8.71 -7.23
N ALA A 65 14.71 8.94 -5.95
CA ALA A 65 15.71 9.18 -4.90
C ALA A 65 16.59 7.94 -4.67
N VAL A 66 16.00 6.75 -4.58
CA VAL A 66 16.73 5.47 -4.45
C VAL A 66 17.69 5.27 -5.63
N VAL A 67 17.28 5.57 -6.86
CA VAL A 67 18.16 5.46 -8.04
C VAL A 67 19.41 6.34 -7.90
N LYS A 68 19.24 7.56 -7.37
CA LYS A 68 20.32 8.54 -7.18
C LYS A 68 21.14 8.31 -5.91
N ASN A 69 20.66 7.50 -4.98
CA ASN A 69 21.30 7.24 -3.71
C ASN A 69 22.68 6.58 -3.91
N LYS A 70 23.70 7.07 -3.18
CA LYS A 70 25.09 6.63 -3.36
C LYS A 70 25.35 5.21 -2.85
N ILE A 71 24.57 4.72 -1.89
CA ILE A 71 24.75 3.42 -1.24
C ILE A 71 23.92 2.35 -1.93
N VAL A 72 22.66 2.64 -2.28
CA VAL A 72 21.71 1.64 -2.82
C VAL A 72 21.38 1.81 -4.31
N GLY A 73 21.78 2.94 -4.91
CA GLY A 73 21.47 3.30 -6.30
C GLY A 73 22.63 3.07 -7.29
N GLN A 74 22.75 3.99 -8.26
CA GLN A 74 23.70 3.91 -9.39
C GLN A 74 25.17 3.82 -8.98
N ARG A 75 25.52 4.25 -7.77
CA ARG A 75 26.91 4.23 -7.25
C ARG A 75 27.12 3.21 -6.15
N SER A 76 26.13 2.33 -5.92
CA SER A 76 26.19 1.28 -4.91
C SER A 76 27.45 0.43 -5.03
N LYS A 77 28.03 0.02 -3.91
CA LYS A 77 29.13 -0.96 -3.88
C LYS A 77 28.65 -2.37 -4.25
N ASN A 78 27.41 -2.71 -3.93
CA ASN A 78 26.77 -3.95 -4.36
C ASN A 78 26.56 -3.93 -5.88
N SER A 79 27.26 -4.83 -6.56
CA SER A 79 27.26 -4.87 -8.03
C SER A 79 25.91 -5.26 -8.63
N GLN A 80 25.08 -6.03 -7.90
CA GLN A 80 23.74 -6.42 -8.36
C GLN A 80 22.79 -5.22 -8.32
N LEU A 81 22.78 -4.46 -7.21
CA LEU A 81 22.04 -3.20 -7.11
C LEU A 81 22.51 -2.18 -8.15
N ARG A 82 23.83 -1.98 -8.27
CA ARG A 82 24.40 -1.05 -9.26
C ARG A 82 24.01 -1.42 -10.69
N LYS A 83 24.06 -2.71 -11.05
CA LYS A 83 23.63 -3.20 -12.37
C LYS A 83 22.15 -2.93 -12.60
N TRP A 84 21.29 -3.17 -11.61
CA TRP A 84 19.86 -2.86 -11.72
C TRP A 84 19.64 -1.37 -12.03
N HIS A 85 20.25 -0.49 -11.23
CA HIS A 85 20.08 0.97 -11.33
C HIS A 85 20.78 1.64 -12.54
N THR A 86 21.61 0.91 -13.29
CA THR A 86 22.32 1.45 -14.46
C THR A 86 21.91 0.81 -15.78
N LYS A 87 21.41 -0.43 -15.76
CA LYS A 87 21.09 -1.21 -16.98
C LYS A 87 19.62 -1.61 -17.11
N ASN A 88 18.81 -1.44 -16.06
CA ASN A 88 17.42 -1.91 -16.03
C ASN A 88 16.40 -0.80 -15.73
N LEU A 89 16.79 0.48 -15.82
CA LEU A 89 15.90 1.61 -15.50
C LEU A 89 14.65 1.70 -16.40
N GLY A 90 14.64 1.05 -17.58
CA GLY A 90 13.42 0.91 -18.38
C GLY A 90 12.28 0.19 -17.65
N ARG A 91 12.58 -0.58 -16.60
CA ARG A 91 11.57 -1.24 -15.73
C ARG A 91 11.08 -0.37 -14.58
N LEU A 92 11.69 0.79 -14.35
CA LEU A 92 11.38 1.67 -13.21
C LEU A 92 9.90 2.10 -13.17
N PRO A 93 9.22 2.44 -14.29
CA PRO A 93 7.80 2.78 -14.26
C PRO A 93 6.93 1.65 -13.69
N GLY A 94 7.20 0.41 -14.10
CA GLY A 94 6.52 -0.77 -13.54
C GLY A 94 6.82 -0.98 -12.06
N LEU A 95 8.06 -0.70 -11.62
CA LEU A 95 8.39 -0.78 -10.20
C LEU A 95 7.68 0.28 -9.36
N LYS A 96 7.56 1.53 -9.87
CA LYS A 96 6.79 2.60 -9.23
C LYS A 96 5.33 2.17 -9.07
N PHE A 97 4.72 1.62 -10.11
CA PHE A 97 3.36 1.07 -10.03
C PHE A 97 3.20 -0.02 -8.96
N MET A 98 4.08 -1.03 -8.95
CA MET A 98 3.99 -2.12 -7.97
C MET A 98 4.21 -1.66 -6.53
N ARG A 99 5.12 -0.69 -6.31
CA ARG A 99 5.32 -0.06 -4.99
C ARG A 99 4.08 0.70 -4.54
N THR A 100 3.44 1.45 -5.43
CA THR A 100 2.17 2.15 -5.15
C THR A 100 1.07 1.16 -4.76
N LEU A 101 0.92 0.05 -5.50
CA LEU A 101 -0.05 -1.00 -5.16
C LEU A 101 0.21 -1.61 -3.78
N TRP A 102 1.46 -1.92 -3.46
CA TRP A 102 1.83 -2.44 -2.14
C TRP A 102 1.46 -1.45 -1.02
N VAL A 103 1.80 -0.16 -1.16
CA VAL A 103 1.42 0.86 -0.16
C VAL A 103 -0.10 0.98 -0.06
N CYS A 104 -0.83 0.95 -1.17
CA CYS A 104 -2.29 1.00 -1.15
C CYS A 104 -2.88 -0.19 -0.37
N ASP A 105 -2.38 -1.40 -0.58
CA ASP A 105 -2.90 -2.60 0.09
C ASP A 105 -2.58 -2.60 1.58
N VAL A 106 -1.30 -2.40 1.94
CA VAL A 106 -0.83 -2.48 3.33
C VAL A 106 -1.40 -1.36 4.20
N SER A 107 -1.80 -0.23 3.61
CA SER A 107 -2.46 0.88 4.32
C SER A 107 -3.98 0.73 4.45
N GLY A 108 -4.56 -0.41 4.02
CA GLY A 108 -5.99 -0.67 4.10
C GLY A 108 -6.81 -0.03 2.97
N GLY A 109 -6.18 0.24 1.84
CA GLY A 109 -6.82 0.77 0.65
C GLY A 109 -7.55 -0.29 -0.19
N PRO A 110 -8.27 0.15 -1.24
CA PRO A 110 -9.12 -0.75 -2.04
C PRO A 110 -8.33 -1.57 -3.07
N PHE A 111 -7.07 -1.21 -3.34
CA PHE A 111 -6.23 -1.88 -4.33
C PHE A 111 -5.41 -2.99 -3.67
N LYS A 112 -5.43 -4.17 -4.26
CA LYS A 112 -4.69 -5.33 -3.76
C LYS A 112 -3.37 -5.51 -4.49
N PHE A 113 -2.31 -5.80 -3.73
CA PHE A 113 -1.04 -6.17 -4.30
C PHE A 113 -1.10 -7.62 -4.77
N THR A 114 -0.45 -7.90 -5.91
CA THR A 114 -0.26 -9.27 -6.39
C THR A 114 1.19 -9.43 -6.78
N ALA A 115 1.85 -10.44 -6.18
CA ALA A 115 3.25 -10.71 -6.45
C ALA A 115 3.46 -11.06 -7.92
N THR A 116 4.46 -10.43 -8.55
CA THR A 116 4.86 -10.75 -9.94
C THR A 116 5.75 -11.98 -10.02
N LYS A 117 6.35 -12.36 -8.89
CA LYS A 117 7.09 -13.60 -8.69
C LYS A 117 6.55 -14.26 -7.42
N PRO A 118 5.92 -15.44 -7.50
CA PRO A 118 5.49 -16.17 -6.32
C PRO A 118 6.69 -16.54 -5.44
N GLY A 119 6.50 -16.46 -4.14
CA GLY A 119 7.45 -16.95 -3.13
C GLY A 119 6.74 -17.80 -2.08
N THR A 120 7.42 -18.03 -0.97
CA THR A 120 6.89 -18.60 0.26
C THR A 120 5.97 -17.63 1.02
N THR A 121 6.12 -16.32 0.83
CA THR A 121 5.21 -15.32 1.41
C THR A 121 4.16 -14.85 0.38
N PRO A 122 3.00 -14.30 0.83
CA PRO A 122 2.02 -13.71 -0.07
C PRO A 122 2.55 -12.56 -0.95
N LEU A 123 3.59 -11.86 -0.48
CA LEU A 123 4.18 -10.74 -1.21
C LEU A 123 5.33 -11.17 -2.14
N GLY A 124 5.91 -12.36 -1.93
CA GLY A 124 7.00 -12.90 -2.76
C GLY A 124 8.24 -12.00 -2.81
N LEU A 125 8.47 -11.18 -1.76
CA LEU A 125 9.55 -10.21 -1.76
C LEU A 125 10.92 -10.88 -1.72
N GLU A 126 11.02 -12.06 -1.12
CA GLU A 126 12.23 -12.87 -1.13
C GLU A 126 12.64 -13.23 -2.55
N GLU A 127 11.73 -13.69 -3.41
CA GLU A 127 12.06 -14.05 -4.80
C GLU A 127 12.22 -12.82 -5.70
N ALA A 128 11.50 -11.74 -5.40
CA ALA A 128 11.66 -10.47 -6.09
C ALA A 128 13.05 -9.85 -5.86
N HIS A 129 13.65 -10.05 -4.68
CA HIS A 129 14.91 -9.42 -4.27
C HIS A 129 16.10 -10.39 -4.16
N ARG A 130 15.90 -11.71 -4.28
CA ARG A 130 16.94 -12.75 -4.08
C ARG A 130 18.25 -12.44 -4.79
N ASP A 131 18.17 -12.16 -6.09
CA ASP A 131 19.35 -11.92 -6.94
C ASP A 131 20.05 -10.58 -6.66
N LEU A 132 19.38 -9.65 -5.97
CA LEU A 132 19.95 -8.35 -5.61
C LEU A 132 20.90 -8.45 -4.41
N ARG A 133 20.79 -9.53 -3.62
CA ARG A 133 21.61 -9.79 -2.43
C ARG A 133 21.70 -8.56 -1.51
N ILE A 134 20.55 -7.94 -1.27
CA ILE A 134 20.44 -6.73 -0.44
C ILE A 134 20.83 -7.06 0.99
N SER A 135 21.86 -6.41 1.50
CA SER A 135 22.29 -6.56 2.89
C SER A 135 21.34 -5.84 3.86
N PRO A 136 21.32 -6.20 5.15
CA PRO A 136 20.54 -5.47 6.16
C PRO A 136 20.83 -3.97 6.19
N ALA A 137 22.09 -3.55 6.03
CA ALA A 137 22.48 -2.14 6.01
C ALA A 137 21.98 -1.42 4.75
N GLU A 138 21.94 -2.09 3.60
CA GLU A 138 21.35 -1.52 2.38
C GLU A 138 19.83 -1.41 2.50
N PHE A 139 19.16 -2.38 3.13
CA PHE A 139 17.74 -2.26 3.45
C PHE A 139 17.47 -1.04 4.34
N ASP A 140 18.27 -0.86 5.39
CA ASP A 140 18.13 0.27 6.32
C ASP A 140 18.35 1.61 5.62
N GLU A 141 19.25 1.67 4.64
CA GLU A 141 19.44 2.87 3.82
C GLU A 141 18.24 3.16 2.91
N VAL A 142 17.61 2.14 2.31
CA VAL A 142 16.35 2.32 1.57
C VAL A 142 15.25 2.81 2.51
N ALA A 143 15.15 2.27 3.73
CA ALA A 143 14.21 2.75 4.73
C ALA A 143 14.50 4.22 5.12
N ALA A 144 15.76 4.61 5.26
CA ALA A 144 16.14 6.00 5.50
C ALA A 144 15.73 6.93 4.34
N GLU A 145 15.86 6.49 3.08
CA GLU A 145 15.39 7.24 1.91
C GLU A 145 13.87 7.38 1.86
N LEU A 146 13.13 6.35 2.28
CA LEU A 146 11.68 6.43 2.46
C LEU A 146 11.34 7.47 3.53
N GLY A 147 12.02 7.44 4.68
CA GLY A 147 11.85 8.42 5.75
C GLY A 147 12.07 9.87 5.27
N ARG A 148 13.15 10.12 4.51
CA ARG A 148 13.43 11.42 3.89
C ARG A 148 12.35 11.85 2.90
N THR A 149 11.83 10.91 2.11
CA THR A 149 10.75 11.20 1.17
C THR A 149 9.46 11.56 1.89
N LEU A 150 9.08 10.83 2.94
CA LEU A 150 7.90 11.16 3.75
C LEU A 150 8.03 12.55 4.40
N ASP A 151 9.24 12.92 4.84
CA ASP A 151 9.52 14.28 5.34
C ASP A 151 9.38 15.35 4.24
N PHE A 152 9.86 15.07 3.03
CA PHE A 152 9.72 15.98 1.87
C PHE A 152 8.24 16.28 1.58
N PHE A 153 7.38 15.26 1.63
CA PHE A 153 5.93 15.42 1.47
C PHE A 153 5.21 15.90 2.74
N LYS A 154 5.93 16.12 3.84
CA LYS A 154 5.39 16.56 5.13
C LYS A 154 4.29 15.63 5.65
N VAL A 155 4.45 14.32 5.45
CA VAL A 155 3.54 13.32 6.00
C VAL A 155 3.55 13.43 7.52
N PRO A 156 2.38 13.50 8.20
CA PRO A 156 2.37 13.69 9.65
C PRO A 156 3.00 12.49 10.37
N LYS A 157 3.48 12.74 11.60
CA LYS A 157 4.29 11.78 12.36
C LYS A 157 3.60 10.41 12.57
N PRO A 158 2.30 10.32 12.91
CA PRO A 158 1.63 9.04 13.07
C PRO A 158 1.64 8.21 11.78
N GLU A 159 1.20 8.79 10.67
CA GLU A 159 1.16 8.13 9.37
C GLU A 159 2.57 7.72 8.91
N LYS A 160 3.56 8.59 9.12
CA LYS A 160 4.96 8.27 8.82
C LYS A 160 5.42 7.05 9.63
N ALA A 161 5.13 7.00 10.92
CA ALA A 161 5.54 5.88 11.78
C ALA A 161 4.90 4.57 11.31
N GLU A 162 3.62 4.58 10.95
CA GLU A 162 2.92 3.40 10.45
C GLU A 162 3.47 2.93 9.09
N VAL A 163 3.73 3.85 8.15
CA VAL A 163 4.36 3.51 6.86
C VAL A 163 5.75 2.91 7.07
N MET A 164 6.55 3.50 7.96
CA MET A 164 7.90 2.99 8.27
C MET A 164 7.86 1.62 8.95
N ALA A 165 6.89 1.37 9.84
CA ALA A 165 6.70 0.07 10.47
C ALA A 165 6.28 -1.00 9.45
N ALA A 166 5.33 -0.68 8.56
CA ALA A 166 4.90 -1.56 7.47
C ALA A 166 6.08 -1.90 6.54
N PHE A 167 6.93 -0.93 6.20
CA PHE A 167 8.13 -1.18 5.41
C PHE A 167 9.12 -2.10 6.15
N ALA A 168 9.40 -1.82 7.42
CA ALA A 168 10.38 -2.57 8.22
C ALA A 168 10.00 -4.04 8.42
N ALA A 169 8.70 -4.37 8.43
CA ALA A 169 8.20 -5.73 8.55
C ALA A 169 8.71 -6.68 7.45
N HIS A 170 9.16 -6.16 6.31
CA HIS A 170 9.63 -6.96 5.18
C HIS A 170 11.14 -7.15 5.12
N LYS A 171 11.89 -6.75 6.15
CA LYS A 171 13.36 -6.80 6.15
C LYS A 171 13.89 -8.21 5.93
N ASP A 172 13.30 -9.21 6.57
CA ASP A 172 13.77 -10.60 6.46
C ASP A 172 13.54 -11.17 5.06
N GLU A 173 12.40 -10.88 4.43
CA GLU A 173 12.10 -11.30 3.07
C GLU A 173 13.09 -10.67 2.08
N VAL A 174 13.27 -9.35 2.14
CA VAL A 174 14.11 -8.60 1.19
C VAL A 174 15.59 -8.96 1.31
N THR A 175 16.05 -9.31 2.52
CA THR A 175 17.47 -9.66 2.77
C THR A 175 17.76 -11.15 2.65
N ALA A 176 16.76 -12.01 2.38
CA ALA A 176 16.92 -13.46 2.30
C ALA A 176 18.01 -13.91 1.30
N GLY A 177 18.12 -13.23 0.14
CA GLY A 177 19.16 -13.51 -0.85
C GLY A 177 20.59 -13.22 -0.36
N TYR A 178 20.76 -12.20 0.48
CA TYR A 178 22.06 -11.89 1.10
C TYR A 178 22.44 -12.96 2.13
N VAL A 179 21.50 -13.34 2.99
CA VAL A 179 21.72 -14.38 4.02
C VAL A 179 22.07 -15.71 3.36
N ALA A 180 21.36 -16.11 2.31
CA ALA A 180 21.64 -17.34 1.57
C ALA A 180 23.05 -17.33 0.95
N ALA A 181 23.46 -16.23 0.31
CA ALA A 181 24.77 -16.09 -0.32
C ALA A 181 25.95 -16.05 0.66
N LYS A 182 25.70 -15.88 1.96
CA LYS A 182 26.73 -15.94 3.02
C LYS A 182 26.88 -17.33 3.65
N ARG A 183 25.90 -18.22 3.45
CA ARG A 183 25.88 -19.58 4.01
C ARG A 183 26.45 -20.64 3.07
N GLY A 184 26.52 -20.36 1.78
CA GLY A 184 27.20 -21.17 0.76
C GLY A 184 28.54 -20.58 0.39
#